data_AF-A0A0C2VG97-F1
#
_entry.id   AF-A0A0C2VG97-F1
#
_cell.length_a   1.000
_cell.length_b   1.000
_cell.length_c   1.000
_cell.angle_alpha   90.00
_cell.angle_beta   90.00
_cell.angle_gamma   90.00
#
_symmetry.space_group_name_H-M   'P 1'
#
loop_
_entity.id
_entity.type
_entity.pdbx_description
1 polymer ?
#
loop_
_entity_poly.entity_id
_entity_poly.type
_entity_poly.pdbx_seq_one_letter_code
_entity_poly.pdbx_strand_id
1 'polypeptide(L)'
;MFNERIALKLRLEQMADSEERILQEFRKERQSIMERLRELDLSQGEYTESNLQEPSEIEPYTSSNESIFLPHPTTKRIPKTKKIGKSRQMHEAAFKILKERLQPVKGTEIQDYILSETGFKVANMTTFMKTIQRKDKQVRKLDRGLYIFEKES
;
A
#
# COMPACT_ATOMS: atom_id res chain seq x y z
N MET A 1 25.98 17.15 33.34
CA MET A 1 26.00 17.72 31.98
C MET A 1 25.68 16.60 31.00
N PHE A 2 24.86 16.88 30.00
CA PHE A 2 24.50 15.91 28.96
C PHE A 2 25.61 15.91 27.90
N ASN A 3 26.37 14.82 27.86
CA ASN A 3 27.53 14.69 26.98
C ASN A 3 27.17 13.80 25.79
N GLU A 4 27.89 13.96 24.67
CA GLU A 4 27.66 13.22 23.42
C GLU A 4 27.56 11.70 23.62
N ARG A 5 28.44 11.13 24.46
CA ARG A 5 28.41 9.70 24.82
C ARG A 5 27.06 9.25 25.40
N ILE A 6 26.43 10.08 26.24
CA ILE A 6 25.13 9.78 26.86
C ILE A 6 24.03 9.89 25.81
N ALA A 7 24.12 10.89 24.92
CA ALA A 7 23.19 11.06 23.80
C ALA A 7 23.17 9.85 22.86
N LEU A 8 24.35 9.34 22.52
CA LEU A 8 24.49 8.16 21.66
C LEU A 8 23.98 6.89 22.35
N LYS A 9 24.26 6.71 23.64
CA LYS A 9 23.74 5.58 24.42
C LYS A 9 22.21 5.59 24.46
N LEU A 10 21.60 6.74 24.73
CA LEU A 10 20.15 6.91 24.72
C LEU A 10 19.57 6.63 23.33
N ARG A 11 20.26 7.06 22.26
CA ARG A 11 19.80 6.80 20.90
C ARG A 11 19.83 5.31 20.54
N LEU A 12 20.84 4.57 20.99
CA LEU A 12 20.91 3.11 20.79
C LEU A 12 19.76 2.38 21.49
N GLU A 13 19.43 2.79 22.72
CA GLU A 13 18.30 2.24 23.47
C GLU A 13 16.97 2.49 22.73
N GLN A 14 16.74 3.72 22.26
CA GLN A 14 15.57 4.04 21.43
C GLN A 14 15.50 3.20 20.15
N MET A 15 16.64 2.91 19.51
CA MET A 15 16.68 2.08 18.32
C MET A 15 16.29 0.64 18.65
N ALA A 16 16.85 0.07 19.71
CA ALA A 16 16.51 -1.28 20.17
C ALA A 16 14.99 -1.41 20.47
N ASP A 17 14.41 -0.45 21.19
CA ASP A 17 12.97 -0.42 21.47
C ASP A 17 12.13 -0.36 20.19
N SER A 18 12.59 0.43 19.21
CA SER A 18 11.91 0.56 17.92
C SER A 18 12.00 -0.72 17.08
N GLU A 19 13.14 -1.40 17.09
CA GLU A 19 13.36 -2.67 16.41
C GLU A 19 12.46 -3.76 17.00
N GLU A 20 12.41 -3.86 18.33
CA GLU A 20 11.55 -4.81 19.02
C GLU A 20 10.07 -4.58 18.67
N ARG A 21 9.62 -3.32 18.71
CA ARG A 21 8.24 -2.97 18.36
C ARG A 21 7.90 -3.39 16.93
N ILE A 22 8.77 -3.10 15.97
CA ILE A 22 8.54 -3.48 14.57
C ILE A 22 8.47 -5.01 14.43
N LEU A 23 9.38 -5.75 15.06
CA LEU A 23 9.38 -7.21 15.03
C LEU A 23 8.10 -7.80 15.65
N GLN A 24 7.61 -7.22 16.75
CA GLN A 24 6.35 -7.61 17.36
C GLN A 24 5.16 -7.39 16.43
N GLU A 25 5.08 -6.24 15.74
CA GLU A 25 4.00 -5.97 14.79
C GLU A 25 4.03 -6.95 13.60
N PHE A 26 5.21 -7.26 13.06
CA PHE A 26 5.34 -8.30 12.03
C PHE A 26 4.90 -9.68 12.52
N ARG A 27 5.21 -10.04 13.77
CA ARG A 27 4.76 -11.30 14.37
C ARG A 27 3.23 -11.36 14.51
N LYS A 28 2.61 -10.25 14.94
CA LYS A 28 1.14 -10.15 15.02
C LYS A 28 0.49 -10.27 13.65
N GLU A 29 1.00 -9.57 12.64
CA GLU A 29 0.49 -9.67 11.27
C GLU A 29 0.62 -11.10 10.74
N ARG A 30 1.78 -11.73 10.94
CA ARG A 30 2.01 -13.14 10.57
C ARG A 30 0.99 -14.06 11.26
N GLN A 31 0.75 -13.88 12.56
CA GLN A 31 -0.22 -14.68 13.31
C GLN A 31 -1.64 -14.48 12.77
N SER A 32 -2.06 -13.24 12.52
CA SER A 32 -3.37 -12.93 11.95
C SER A 32 -3.56 -13.58 10.56
N ILE A 33 -2.52 -13.56 9.72
CA ILE A 33 -2.54 -14.24 8.42
C ILE A 33 -2.68 -15.76 8.60
N MET A 34 -1.91 -16.37 9.51
CA MET A 34 -1.99 -17.82 9.76
C MET A 34 -3.37 -18.23 10.30
N GLU A 35 -3.93 -17.44 11.20
CA GLU A 35 -5.28 -17.65 11.72
C GLU A 35 -6.32 -17.56 10.60
N ARG A 36 -6.24 -16.53 9.76
CA ARG A 36 -7.13 -16.38 8.62
C ARG A 36 -7.00 -17.52 7.61
N LEU A 37 -5.80 -18.03 7.38
CA LEU A 37 -5.59 -19.21 6.53
C LEU A 37 -6.26 -20.45 7.13
N ARG A 38 -6.13 -20.69 8.44
CA ARG A 38 -6.83 -21.80 9.11
C ARG A 38 -8.34 -21.68 9.00
N GLU A 39 -8.89 -20.48 9.19
CA GLU A 39 -10.33 -20.24 8.99
C GLU A 39 -10.75 -20.57 7.55
N LEU A 40 -9.93 -20.16 6.57
CA LEU A 40 -10.19 -20.48 5.17
C LEU A 40 -10.14 -21.99 4.95
N ASP A 41 -9.11 -22.69 5.41
CA ASP A 41 -8.97 -24.15 5.28
C ASP A 41 -10.15 -24.90 5.92
N LEU A 42 -10.64 -24.45 7.09
CA LEU A 42 -11.83 -25.00 7.75
C LEU A 42 -13.12 -24.70 6.98
N SER A 43 -13.27 -23.48 6.46
CA SER A 43 -14.43 -23.07 5.66
C SER A 43 -14.45 -23.71 4.27
N GLN A 44 -13.28 -24.09 3.76
CA GLN A 44 -13.06 -24.84 2.53
C GLN A 44 -13.02 -26.36 2.79
N GLY A 45 -13.57 -26.81 3.92
CA GLY A 45 -13.69 -28.23 4.29
C GLY A 45 -14.66 -29.01 3.40
N GLU A 46 -14.35 -29.11 2.11
CA GLU A 46 -14.49 -30.24 1.20
C GLU A 46 -13.58 -29.90 -0.01
N TYR A 47 -12.81 -30.88 -0.49
CA TYR A 47 -11.78 -30.78 -1.55
C TYR A 47 -10.37 -30.32 -1.13
N THR A 48 -9.65 -31.16 -0.37
CA THR A 48 -8.42 -31.84 -0.84
C THR A 48 -7.91 -32.78 0.26
N GLU A 49 -8.42 -34.01 0.28
CA GLU A 49 -7.60 -35.14 0.67
C GLU A 49 -6.51 -35.33 -0.40
N SER A 50 -5.33 -34.75 -0.17
CA SER A 50 -4.03 -35.28 -0.63
C SER A 50 -2.96 -34.21 -0.41
N ASN A 51 -2.29 -34.30 0.73
CA ASN A 51 -0.85 -34.55 0.80
C ASN A 51 -0.40 -34.32 2.25
N LEU A 52 -0.63 -35.34 3.09
CA LEU A 52 0.10 -35.47 4.35
C LEU A 52 1.56 -35.72 3.98
N GLN A 53 2.38 -34.68 4.06
CA GLN A 53 3.82 -34.85 4.16
C GLN A 53 4.30 -34.11 5.40
N GLU A 54 4.66 -34.94 6.38
CA GLU A 54 5.39 -34.67 7.60
C GLU A 54 6.46 -33.57 7.46
N PRO A 55 6.73 -32.82 8.55
CA PRO A 55 7.61 -31.67 8.54
C PRO A 55 9.06 -32.13 8.42
N SER A 56 9.69 -31.91 7.26
CA SER A 56 11.14 -32.04 7.12
C SER A 56 11.83 -30.95 7.96
N GLU A 57 12.64 -31.41 8.91
CA GLU A 57 13.51 -30.67 9.81
C GLU A 57 14.21 -29.48 9.12
N ILE A 58 14.09 -28.29 9.73
CA ILE A 58 14.86 -27.11 9.29
C ILE A 58 16.25 -27.22 9.92
N GLU A 59 17.19 -27.79 9.19
CA GLU A 59 18.62 -27.70 9.44
C GLU A 59 19.08 -26.22 9.36
N PRO A 60 19.89 -25.72 10.33
CA PRO A 60 20.39 -24.35 10.29
C PRO A 60 21.57 -24.26 9.32
N TYR A 61 21.32 -23.76 8.10
CA TYR A 61 22.39 -23.55 7.12
C TYR A 61 23.30 -22.38 7.54
N THR A 62 24.43 -22.73 8.14
CA THR A 62 25.64 -21.91 8.16
C THR A 62 26.21 -21.78 6.74
N SER A 63 26.70 -20.58 6.42
CA SER A 63 27.40 -20.19 5.20
C SER A 63 28.42 -21.21 4.65
N SER A 64 28.33 -21.55 3.37
CA SER A 64 29.45 -21.44 2.42
C SER A 64 29.04 -21.82 0.99
N ASN A 65 29.55 -21.02 0.04
CA ASN A 65 29.46 -21.16 -1.41
C ASN A 65 29.61 -22.59 -1.95
N GLU A 66 28.69 -23.02 -2.82
CA GLU A 66 29.03 -23.71 -4.06
C GLU A 66 27.84 -23.67 -5.04
N SER A 67 28.13 -23.21 -6.25
CA SER A 67 27.19 -23.02 -7.35
C SER A 67 26.80 -24.35 -7.98
N ILE A 68 25.60 -24.85 -7.68
CA ILE A 68 24.97 -25.94 -8.42
C ILE A 68 23.86 -25.35 -9.31
N PHE A 69 24.13 -25.40 -10.61
CA PHE A 69 23.23 -24.98 -11.69
C PHE A 69 22.06 -25.98 -11.80
N LEU A 70 20.95 -25.68 -11.14
CA LEU A 70 19.68 -26.39 -11.33
C LEU A 70 18.91 -25.72 -12.48
N PRO A 71 18.43 -26.47 -13.49
CA PRO A 71 17.63 -25.91 -14.58
C PRO A 71 16.27 -25.49 -14.02
N HIS A 72 16.13 -24.20 -13.78
CA HIS A 72 14.87 -23.60 -13.33
C HIS A 72 13.82 -23.81 -14.44
N PRO A 73 12.71 -24.52 -14.19
CA PRO A 73 11.62 -24.55 -15.14
C PRO A 73 11.17 -23.10 -15.35
N THR A 74 11.12 -22.66 -16.61
CA THR A 74 10.71 -21.33 -16.99
C THR A 74 9.22 -21.15 -16.67
N THR A 75 8.92 -20.87 -15.40
CA THR A 75 7.60 -20.42 -14.99
C THR A 75 7.36 -19.11 -15.73
N LYS A 76 6.54 -19.18 -16.78
CA LYS A 76 5.99 -18.00 -17.46
C LYS A 76 5.41 -17.11 -16.36
N ARG A 77 6.10 -16.00 -16.07
CA ARG A 77 5.71 -15.04 -15.05
C ARG A 77 4.31 -14.57 -15.40
N ILE A 78 3.31 -15.06 -14.67
CA ILE A 78 1.97 -14.49 -14.68
C ILE A 78 2.17 -13.01 -14.33
N PRO A 79 1.79 -12.06 -15.21
CA PRO A 79 1.98 -10.65 -14.91
C PRO A 79 1.16 -10.33 -13.67
N LYS A 80 1.83 -10.08 -12.55
CA LYS A 80 1.20 -9.56 -11.34
C LYS A 80 0.40 -8.35 -11.78
N THR A 81 -0.93 -8.39 -11.62
CA THR A 81 -1.79 -7.25 -11.91
C THR A 81 -1.22 -6.08 -11.11
N LYS A 82 -0.74 -5.04 -11.81
CA LYS A 82 -0.14 -3.88 -11.14
C LYS A 82 -1.25 -3.26 -10.31
N LYS A 83 -1.26 -3.51 -8.99
CA LYS A 83 -2.15 -2.84 -8.04
C LYS A 83 -2.07 -1.35 -8.35
N ILE A 84 -3.19 -0.78 -8.81
CA ILE A 84 -3.24 0.60 -9.27
C ILE A 84 -2.78 1.46 -8.09
N GLY A 85 -1.73 2.25 -8.29
CA GLY A 85 -1.10 2.96 -7.16
C GLY A 85 -2.07 3.94 -6.51
N LYS A 86 -1.93 4.17 -5.20
CA LYS A 86 -2.72 5.12 -4.39
C LYS A 86 -3.00 6.44 -5.11
N SER A 87 -1.96 7.03 -5.72
CA SER A 87 -2.06 8.28 -6.48
C SER A 87 -3.02 8.18 -7.67
N ARG A 88 -3.03 7.06 -8.39
CA ARG A 88 -3.93 6.85 -9.53
C ARG A 88 -5.38 6.73 -9.08
N GLN A 89 -5.65 6.00 -7.99
CA GLN A 89 -7.00 5.88 -7.41
C GLN A 89 -7.56 7.24 -6.99
N MET A 90 -6.77 8.03 -6.26
CA MET A 90 -7.21 9.37 -5.84
C MET A 90 -7.50 10.28 -7.04
N HIS A 91 -6.65 10.25 -8.08
CA HIS A 91 -6.89 11.05 -9.29
C HIS A 91 -8.18 10.62 -10.00
N GLU A 92 -8.43 9.31 -10.12
CA GLU A 92 -9.64 8.77 -10.75
C GLU A 92 -10.91 9.19 -10.00
N ALA A 93 -10.91 9.09 -8.66
CA ALA A 93 -12.01 9.57 -7.82
C ALA A 93 -12.24 11.08 -8.00
N ALA A 94 -11.16 11.88 -8.07
CA ALA A 94 -11.27 13.31 -8.31
C ALA A 94 -11.88 13.64 -9.69
N PHE A 95 -11.50 12.90 -10.74
CA PHE A 95 -12.11 13.07 -12.06
C PHE A 95 -13.58 12.65 -12.07
N LYS A 96 -13.94 11.60 -11.32
CA LYS A 96 -15.31 11.09 -11.21
C LYS A 96 -16.26 12.18 -10.69
N ILE A 97 -15.97 12.79 -9.53
CA ILE A 97 -16.82 13.86 -8.98
C ILE A 97 -16.90 15.09 -9.88
N LEU A 98 -15.79 15.48 -10.52
CA LEU A 98 -15.75 16.63 -11.41
C LEU A 98 -16.58 16.41 -12.68
N LYS A 99 -16.54 15.19 -13.25
CA LYS A 99 -17.34 14.81 -14.42
C LYS A 99 -18.82 14.61 -14.10
N GLU A 100 -19.15 14.12 -12.90
CA GLU A 100 -20.53 13.91 -12.47
C GLU A 100 -21.26 15.22 -12.21
N ARG A 101 -20.62 16.18 -11.52
CA ARG A 101 -21.32 17.40 -11.09
C ARG A 101 -21.40 18.48 -12.17
N LEU A 102 -20.47 18.53 -13.13
CA LEU A 102 -20.37 19.56 -14.20
C LEU A 102 -20.55 21.01 -13.70
N GLN A 103 -20.33 21.23 -12.40
CA GLN A 103 -20.52 22.48 -11.69
C GLN A 103 -19.22 22.82 -10.95
N PRO A 104 -19.03 24.08 -10.54
CA PRO A 104 -17.90 24.44 -9.70
C PRO A 104 -17.98 23.69 -8.35
N VAL A 105 -17.01 22.81 -8.09
CA VAL A 105 -16.88 22.02 -6.86
C VAL A 105 -15.79 22.62 -5.98
N LYS A 106 -16.04 22.71 -4.68
CA LYS A 106 -15.04 23.19 -3.71
C LYS A 106 -13.95 22.13 -3.51
N GLY A 107 -12.72 22.58 -3.30
CA GLY A 107 -11.59 21.70 -3.04
C GLY A 107 -11.76 20.86 -1.77
N THR A 108 -12.49 21.37 -0.77
CA THR A 108 -12.85 20.61 0.44
C THR A 108 -13.79 19.46 0.09
N GLU A 109 -14.82 19.70 -0.72
CA GLU A 109 -15.77 18.67 -1.16
C GLU A 109 -15.08 17.59 -2.00
N ILE A 110 -14.15 17.99 -2.87
CA ILE A 110 -13.31 17.06 -3.63
C ILE A 110 -12.46 16.20 -2.68
N GLN A 111 -11.89 16.80 -1.63
CA GLN A 111 -11.10 16.07 -0.63
C GLN A 111 -11.93 15.02 0.10
N ASP A 112 -13.12 15.42 0.54
CA ASP A 112 -14.01 14.57 1.31
C ASP A 112 -14.53 13.41 0.45
N TYR A 113 -14.84 13.68 -0.82
CA TYR A 113 -15.21 12.66 -1.78
C TYR A 113 -14.08 11.66 -2.07
N ILE A 114 -12.84 12.13 -2.25
CA ILE A 114 -11.71 11.24 -2.46
C ILE A 114 -11.48 10.36 -1.23
N LEU A 115 -11.64 10.92 -0.03
CA LEU A 115 -11.50 10.18 1.22
C LEU A 115 -12.59 9.11 1.35
N SER A 116 -13.85 9.42 1.03
CA SER A 116 -14.94 8.45 1.09
C SER A 116 -14.82 7.35 0.04
N GLU A 117 -14.38 7.69 -1.18
CA GLU A 117 -14.30 6.73 -2.30
C GLU A 117 -13.07 5.84 -2.23
N THR A 118 -11.92 6.39 -1.78
CA THR A 118 -10.62 5.69 -1.83
C THR A 118 -10.07 5.30 -0.47
N GLY A 119 -10.58 5.88 0.62
CA GLY A 119 -10.01 5.74 1.96
C GLY A 119 -8.72 6.54 2.17
N PHE A 120 -8.27 7.34 1.20
CA PHE A 120 -7.02 8.09 1.27
C PHE A 120 -7.26 9.59 1.35
N LYS A 121 -6.66 10.24 2.37
CA LYS A 121 -6.68 11.70 2.50
C LYS A 121 -5.64 12.36 1.60
N VAL A 122 -6.05 13.40 0.89
CA VAL A 122 -5.15 14.28 0.12
C VAL A 122 -4.40 15.20 1.09
N ALA A 123 -3.06 15.16 1.08
CA ALA A 123 -2.25 15.98 1.98
C ALA A 123 -2.18 17.46 1.55
N ASN A 124 -1.93 17.72 0.25
CA ASN A 124 -1.84 19.07 -0.30
C ASN A 124 -2.75 19.20 -1.52
N MET A 125 -3.90 19.85 -1.31
CA MET A 125 -4.93 20.02 -2.33
C MET A 125 -4.42 20.81 -3.55
N THR A 126 -3.61 21.86 -3.34
CA THR A 126 -3.12 22.70 -4.43
C THR A 126 -2.21 21.92 -5.37
N THR A 127 -1.26 21.15 -4.83
CA THR A 127 -0.34 20.33 -5.63
C THR A 127 -1.09 19.19 -6.33
N PHE A 128 -2.04 18.57 -5.62
CA PHE A 128 -2.88 17.52 -6.16
C PHE A 128 -3.72 18.01 -7.35
N MET A 129 -4.45 19.12 -7.18
CA MET A 129 -5.27 19.69 -8.25
C MET A 129 -4.45 20.21 -9.43
N LYS A 130 -3.26 20.80 -9.19
CA LYS A 130 -2.33 21.13 -10.28
C LYS A 130 -1.93 19.90 -11.11
N THR A 131 -1.82 18.73 -10.47
CA THR A 131 -1.49 17.48 -11.17
C THR A 131 -2.66 16.99 -12.01
N ILE A 132 -3.89 17.12 -11.50
CA ILE A 132 -5.13 16.82 -12.23
C ILE A 132 -5.25 17.71 -13.47
N GLN A 133 -5.06 19.02 -13.32
CA GLN A 133 -5.12 19.99 -14.41
C GLN A 133 -4.07 19.74 -15.51
N ARG A 134 -2.90 19.20 -15.15
CA ARG A 134 -1.87 18.81 -16.14
C ARG A 134 -2.26 17.55 -16.92
N LYS A 135 -3.00 16.63 -16.28
CA LYS A 135 -3.44 15.38 -16.91
C LYS A 135 -4.64 15.59 -17.82
N ASP A 136 -5.55 16.47 -17.43
CA ASP A 136 -6.75 16.78 -18.19
C ASP A 136 -6.96 18.31 -18.23
N LYS A 137 -6.90 18.87 -19.44
CA LYS A 137 -7.05 20.30 -19.69
C LYS A 137 -8.47 20.79 -19.45
N GLN A 138 -9.45 19.87 -19.40
CA GLN A 138 -10.86 20.19 -19.14
C GLN A 138 -11.10 20.58 -17.68
N VAL A 139 -10.20 20.21 -16.76
CA VAL A 139 -10.29 20.65 -15.36
C VAL A 139 -9.65 22.02 -15.22
N ARG A 140 -10.45 23.02 -14.84
CA ARG A 140 -9.98 24.39 -14.63
C ARG A 140 -10.27 24.88 -13.21
N LYS A 141 -9.42 25.79 -12.76
CA LYS A 141 -9.63 26.52 -11.50
C LYS A 141 -10.45 27.76 -11.82
N LEU A 142 -11.61 27.89 -11.19
CA LEU A 142 -12.47 29.04 -11.35
C LEU A 142 -12.12 30.15 -10.34
N ASP A 143 -11.95 29.77 -9.07
CA ASP A 143 -11.59 30.69 -7.98
C ASP A 143 -10.75 29.97 -6.89
N ARG A 144 -10.46 30.64 -5.77
CA ARG A 144 -9.73 30.11 -4.62
C ARG A 144 -10.41 28.85 -4.08
N GLY A 145 -9.79 27.71 -4.40
CA GLY A 145 -10.28 26.40 -3.96
C GLY A 145 -11.55 25.98 -4.68
N LEU A 146 -11.85 26.53 -5.86
CA LEU A 146 -13.03 26.17 -6.65
C LEU A 146 -12.60 25.65 -8.03
N TYR A 147 -13.12 24.48 -8.41
CA TYR A 147 -12.69 23.75 -9.60
C TYR A 147 -13.89 23.29 -10.41
N ILE A 148 -13.77 23.31 -11.74
CA ILE A 148 -14.84 22.91 -12.66
C ILE A 148 -14.28 22.01 -13.75
N PHE A 149 -15.12 21.12 -14.27
CA PHE A 149 -14.86 20.35 -15.48
C PHE A 149 -15.65 20.96 -16.65
N GLU A 150 -14.94 21.51 -17.63
CA GLU A 150 -15.53 22.04 -18.87
C GLU A 150 -15.61 20.89 -19.90
N LYS A 151 -16.81 20.34 -20.10
CA LYS A 151 -17.05 19.42 -21.21
C LYS A 151 -17.02 20.25 -22.50
N GLU A 152 -16.14 19.91 -23.44
CA GLU A 152 -16.17 20.53 -24.77
C GLU A 152 -17.58 20.32 -25.37
N SER A 153 -18.20 21.42 -25.77
CA SER A 153 -19.53 21.48 -26.39
C SER A 153 -19.45 21.11 -27.86
#